data_AF-A0A7Y8LQJ5-F1
#
_entry.id   AF-A0A7Y8LQJ5-F1
#
_cell.length_a   1.000
_cell.length_b   1.000
_cell.length_c   1.000
_cell.angle_alpha   90.00
_cell.angle_beta   90.00
_cell.angle_gamma   90.00
#
_symmetry.space_group_name_H-M   'P 1'
#
loop_
_entity.id
_entity.type
_entity.pdbx_description
1 polymer ?
#
loop_
_entity_poly.entity_id
_entity_poly.type
_entity_poly.pdbx_seq_one_letter_code
_entity_poly.pdbx_strand_id
1 'polypeptide(L)' 'MISIKVKKGDCLIKICNSYLENPKYWKKITRINRLKNYNFILPGQTLSIPANMIKGISQEGTVNIVNRNTG' A
#
# COMPACT_ATOMS: atom_id res chain seq x y z
N MET A 1 3.92 0.97 8.99
CA MET A 1 4.01 1.19 7.53
C MET A 1 3.95 -0.17 6.85
N ILE A 2 3.34 -0.28 5.68
CA ILE A 2 3.26 -1.54 4.92
C ILE A 2 4.27 -1.49 3.78
N SER A 3 5.00 -2.59 3.57
CA SER A 3 6.03 -2.72 2.54
C SER A 3 5.53 -3.60 1.41
N ILE A 4 5.42 -3.04 0.21
CA ILE A 4 4.97 -3.75 -1.00
C ILE A 4 6.16 -3.94 -1.94
N LYS A 5 6.42 -5.20 -2.31
CA LYS A 5 7.42 -5.53 -3.32
C LYS A 5 6.81 -5.45 -4.72
N VAL A 6 7.37 -4.58 -5.56
CA VAL A 6 6.96 -4.37 -6.95
C VAL A 6 7.24 -5.64 -7.76
N LYS A 7 6.27 -6.11 -8.54
CA LYS A 7 6.45 -7.25 -9.46
C LYS A 7 6.62 -6.78 -10.90
N LYS A 8 7.12 -7.66 -11.76
CA LYS A 8 7.27 -7.37 -13.19
C LYS A 8 5.89 -7.08 -13.81
N GLY A 9 5.73 -5.90 -14.41
CA GLY A 9 4.46 -5.44 -15.00
C GLY A 9 3.60 -4.54 -14.08
N ASP A 10 4.03 -4.33 -12.84
CA ASP A 10 3.42 -3.36 -11.95
C ASP A 10 3.87 -1.93 -12.29
N CYS A 11 2.93 -1.00 -12.11
CA CYS A 11 3.20 0.44 -12.16
C CYS A 11 2.70 1.07 -10.86
N LEU A 12 3.28 2.21 -10.47
CA LEU A 12 2.92 2.88 -9.23
C LEU A 12 1.42 3.18 -9.15
N ILE A 13 0.82 3.62 -10.26
CA ILE A 13 -0.62 3.87 -10.38
C ILE A 13 -1.43 2.60 -10.10
N LYS A 14 -1.04 1.45 -10.64
CA LYS A 14 -1.75 0.17 -10.43
C LYS A 14 -1.69 -0.24 -8.96
N ILE A 15 -0.49 -0.17 -8.34
CA ILE A 15 -0.32 -0.45 -6.91
C ILE A 15 -1.17 0.52 -6.09
N CYS A 16 -1.13 1.82 -6.39
CA CYS A 16 -1.93 2.80 -5.66
C CYS A 16 -3.43 2.53 -5.82
N ASN A 17 -3.89 2.12 -7.00
CA ASN A 17 -5.30 1.80 -7.25
C ASN A 17 -5.75 0.51 -6.55
N SER A 18 -4.86 -0.48 -6.41
CA SER A 18 -5.18 -1.73 -5.72
C SER A 18 -5.15 -1.61 -4.20
N TYR A 19 -4.19 -0.86 -3.66
CA TYR A 19 -3.94 -0.82 -2.21
C TYR A 19 -4.46 0.45 -1.54
N LEU A 20 -4.52 1.60 -2.20
CA LEU A 20 -4.94 2.85 -1.57
C LEU A 20 -6.43 3.07 -1.72
N GLU A 21 -7.01 3.74 -0.73
CA GLU A 21 -8.40 4.21 -0.83
C GLU A 21 -8.55 5.24 -1.95
N ASN A 22 -7.53 6.09 -2.14
CA ASN A 22 -7.49 7.06 -3.21
C ASN A 22 -6.21 6.92 -4.05
N PRO A 23 -6.33 6.53 -5.33
CA PRO A 23 -5.17 6.38 -6.21
C PRO A 23 -4.40 7.70 -6.40
N LYS A 24 -5.02 8.87 -6.18
CA LYS A 24 -4.36 10.20 -6.26
C LYS A 24 -3.23 10.37 -5.23
N TYR A 25 -3.14 9.50 -4.22
CA TYR A 25 -2.04 9.51 -3.24
C TYR A 25 -0.70 9.02 -3.78
N TRP A 26 -0.62 8.58 -5.05
CA TRP A 26 0.65 8.24 -5.69
C TRP A 26 1.72 9.34 -5.53
N LYS A 27 1.35 10.63 -5.56
CA LYS A 27 2.26 11.77 -5.34
C LYS A 27 2.86 11.82 -3.92
N LYS A 28 2.10 11.36 -2.91
CA LYS A 28 2.60 11.25 -1.54
C LYS A 28 3.53 10.05 -1.42
N ILE A 29 3.16 8.92 -2.02
CA ILE A 29 3.97 7.69 -2.02
C ILE A 29 5.33 7.92 -2.70
N THR A 30 5.38 8.64 -3.82
CA THR A 30 6.66 9.00 -4.46
C THR A 30 7.55 9.82 -3.53
N ARG A 31 6.98 10.80 -2.81
CA ARG A 31 7.73 11.64 -1.87
C ARG A 31 8.24 10.84 -0.67
N ILE A 32 7.42 9.97 -0.11
CA ILE A 32 7.79 9.09 1.03
C ILE A 32 8.93 8.16 0.64
N ASN A 33 8.85 7.56 -0.55
CA ASN A 33 9.84 6.61 -1.04
C ASN A 33 11.02 7.28 -1.77
N ARG A 34 11.07 8.63 -1.78
CA ARG A 34 12.08 9.44 -2.47
C ARG A 34 12.29 8.98 -3.92
N LEU A 35 11.20 8.61 -4.60
CA LEU A 35 11.25 8.16 -5.99
C LEU A 35 11.60 9.34 -6.88
N LYS A 36 12.68 9.21 -7.66
CA LYS A 36 13.10 10.23 -8.63
C LYS A 36 12.06 10.44 -9.72
N ASN A 37 11.32 9.38 -10.09
CA ASN A 37 10.28 9.48 -11.10
C ASN A 37 9.16 8.47 -10.80
N TYR A 38 7.90 8.88 -10.97
CA TYR A 38 6.73 8.06 -10.63
C TYR A 38 6.55 6.86 -11.55
N ASN A 39 7.08 6.95 -12.77
CA ASN A 39 7.11 5.86 -13.76
C ASN A 39 8.33 4.93 -13.59
N PHE A 40 9.33 5.31 -12.80
CA PHE A 40 10.50 4.47 -12.54
C PHE A 40 10.32 3.73 -11.21
N ILE A 41 9.47 2.71 -11.22
CA ILE A 41 9.53 1.65 -10.21
C ILE A 41 10.03 0.38 -10.88
N LEU A 42 11.01 -0.27 -10.25
CA LEU A 42 11.63 -1.48 -10.80
C LEU A 42 11.06 -2.73 -10.13
N PRO A 43 10.89 -3.84 -10.88
CA PRO A 43 10.57 -5.12 -10.28
C PRO A 43 11.60 -5.49 -9.20
N GLY A 44 11.13 -5.90 -8.04
CA GLY A 44 11.97 -6.19 -6.87
C GLY A 44 12.17 -5.01 -5.92
N GLN A 45 11.80 -3.80 -6.32
CA GLN A 45 11.82 -2.62 -5.45
C GLN A 45 10.76 -2.72 -4.36
N THR A 46 11.07 -2.27 -3.15
CA THR A 46 10.12 -2.20 -2.03
C THR A 46 9.58 -0.78 -1.90
N LEU A 47 8.26 -0.63 -1.94
CA LEU A 47 7.56 0.62 -1.69
C LEU A 47 6.95 0.61 -0.29
N SER A 48 7.27 1.66 0.47
CA SER A 48 6.70 1.93 1.78
C SER A 48 5.40 2.73 1.63
N ILE A 49 4.29 2.14 2.05
CA ILE A 49 2.97 2.75 2.02
C ILE A 49 2.51 3.00 3.46
N PRO A 50 2.11 4.24 3.81
CA PRO A 50 1.50 4.52 5.09
C PRO A 50 0.20 3.73 5.26
N ALA A 51 0.05 3.07 6.41
CA ALA A 51 -1.11 2.27 6.72
C ALA A 51 -2.39 3.12 6.54
N ASN A 52 -2.44 4.32 7.13
CA ASN A 52 -3.57 5.26 7.05
C ASN A 52 -4.05 5.67 5.64
N MET A 53 -3.39 5.24 4.56
CA MET A 53 -3.81 5.49 3.18
C MET A 53 -4.36 4.24 2.47
N ILE A 54 -4.21 3.06 3.08
CA ILE A 54 -4.58 1.77 2.48
C ILE A 54 -6.08 1.52 2.66
N LYS A 55 -6.72 1.05 1.59
CA LYS A 55 -8.14 0.74 1.55
C LYS A 55 -8.44 -0.44 2.47
N GLY A 56 -9.32 -0.24 3.45
CA GLY A 56 -9.81 -1.33 4.30
C GLY A 56 -8.89 -1.73 5.46
N ILE A 57 -7.80 -1.01 5.71
CA ILE A 57 -7.11 -1.12 7.00
C ILE A 57 -7.88 -0.32 8.06
N SER A 58 -8.83 -0.98 8.71
CA SER A 58 -9.21 -0.58 10.07
C SER A 58 -8.02 -0.93 10.95
N GLN A 59 -7.20 0.05 11.31
CA GLN A 59 -6.06 -0.02 12.25
C GLN A 59 -5.65 -1.47 12.62
N GLU A 60 -4.71 -2.06 11.87
CA GLU A 60 -4.02 -3.26 12.36
C GLU A 60 -3.38 -2.91 13.72
N GLY A 61 -4.03 -3.41 14.75
CA GLY A 61 -4.02 -2.94 16.12
C GLY A 61 -5.21 -3.52 16.89
N THR A 62 -6.33 -3.76 16.21
CA THR A 62 -7.37 -4.70 16.68
C THR A 62 -7.83 -5.57 15.53
N VAL A 63 -7.06 -6.61 15.23
CA VAL A 63 -7.62 -7.79 14.58
C VAL A 63 -8.63 -8.36 15.60
N ASN A 64 -9.88 -7.93 15.55
CA ASN A 64 -10.98 -8.70 16.13
C ASN A 64 -11.11 -9.96 15.27
N ILE A 65 -10.17 -10.88 15.47
CA ILE A 65 -10.33 -12.28 15.13
C ILE A 65 -11.52 -12.72 15.97
N VAL A 66 -12.70 -12.72 15.33
CA VAL A 66 -13.83 -13.61 15.62
C VAL A 66 -13.65 -14.46 16.88
N ASN A 67 -14.14 -13.98 18.02
CA ASN A 67 -14.67 -14.91 19.03
C ASN A 67 -15.95 -15.50 18.44
N ARG A 68 -15.78 -16.53 17.60
CA ARG A 68 -16.74 -17.62 17.54
C ARG A 68 -16.70 -18.28 18.92
N ASN A 69 -17.55 -17.83 19.84
CA ASN A 69 -17.96 -18.64 20.97
C ASN A 69 -19.43 -18.99 20.80
N THR A 70 -19.61 -20.24 20.41
CA THR A 70 -20.69 -21.18 20.70
C THR A 70 -21.74 -20.69 21.71
N GLY A 71 -23.00 -20.69 21.30
CA GLY A 71 -24.19 -20.73 22.14
C GLY A 71 -25.00 -21.96 21.77
#